data_AF-A0A0Q7N4Q2-F1
#
_entry.id   AF-A0A0Q7N4Q2-F1
#
_cell.length_a   1.000
_cell.length_b   1.000
_cell.length_c   1.000
_cell.angle_alpha   90.00
_cell.angle_beta   90.00
_cell.angle_gamma   90.00
#
_symmetry.space_group_name_H-M   'P 1'
#
loop_
_entity.id
_entity.type
_entity.pdbx_description
1 polymer ?
#
loop_
_entity_poly.entity_id
_entity_poly.type
_entity_poly.pdbx_seq_one_letter_code
_entity_poly.pdbx_strand_id
1 'polypeptide(L)'
;MSSFYFDSNSNLPVTERSRRLAATSAVESSIAPLATPGLILGLILLGLGVAGLLRLGDWVGNYGSVLVVLAYLLYMTAAVSLALWGAVSVWSLHRR
;
A
#
# COMPACT_ATOMS: atom_id res chain seq x y z
N MET A 1 -21.03 -41.55 34.78
CA MET A 1 -21.70 -40.65 33.82
C MET A 1 -21.10 -39.26 33.98
N SER A 2 -20.10 -38.90 33.17
CA SER A 2 -19.48 -37.58 33.15
C SER A 2 -19.68 -37.00 31.76
N SER A 3 -20.67 -36.11 31.65
CA SER A 3 -20.98 -35.38 30.40
C SER A 3 -19.87 -34.36 30.16
N PHE A 4 -19.00 -34.65 29.19
CA PHE A 4 -18.06 -33.68 28.66
C PHE A 4 -18.85 -32.54 27.99
N TYR A 5 -19.00 -31.43 28.70
CA TYR A 5 -19.51 -30.18 28.14
C TYR A 5 -18.46 -29.65 27.16
N PHE A 6 -18.63 -29.93 25.87
CA PHE A 6 -18.01 -29.15 24.80
C PHE A 6 -18.76 -27.82 24.73
N ASP A 7 -18.32 -26.84 25.51
CA ASP A 7 -18.66 -25.44 25.27
C ASP A 7 -17.90 -25.02 23.99
N SER A 8 -18.59 -25.09 22.85
CA SER A 8 -18.03 -24.72 21.56
C SER A 8 -17.93 -23.20 21.52
N ASN A 9 -16.79 -22.68 21.98
CA ASN A 9 -16.44 -21.27 21.95
C ASN A 9 -16.12 -20.82 20.49
N SER A 10 -17.11 -20.93 19.61
CA SER A 10 -17.02 -20.58 18.18
C SER A 10 -17.05 -19.08 17.92
N ASN A 11 -17.21 -18.25 18.95
CA ASN A 11 -17.28 -16.80 18.84
C ASN A 11 -15.90 -16.13 18.86
N LEU A 12 -14.87 -16.76 19.42
CA LEU A 12 -13.50 -16.22 19.46
C LEU A 12 -12.92 -15.78 18.10
N PRO A 13 -13.04 -16.55 16.99
CA PRO A 13 -12.50 -16.11 15.70
C PRO A 13 -13.24 -14.90 15.12
N VAL A 14 -14.54 -14.74 15.41
CA VAL A 14 -15.34 -13.61 14.90
C VAL A 14 -15.02 -12.34 15.69
N THR A 15 -14.92 -12.41 17.02
CA THR A 15 -14.63 -11.25 17.86
C THR A 15 -13.21 -10.72 17.61
N GLU A 16 -12.22 -11.60 17.43
CA GLU A 16 -10.86 -11.18 17.08
C GLU A 16 -10.78 -10.60 15.67
N ARG A 17 -11.43 -11.22 14.68
CA ARG A 17 -11.47 -10.69 13.31
C ARG A 17 -12.16 -9.32 13.27
N SER A 18 -13.30 -9.17 13.94
CA SER A 18 -14.02 -7.88 14.03
C SER A 18 -13.20 -6.82 14.76
N ARG A 19 -12.49 -7.18 15.85
CA ARG A 19 -11.58 -6.27 16.55
C ARG A 19 -10.41 -5.86 15.66
N ARG A 20 -9.83 -6.79 14.89
CA ARG A 20 -8.73 -6.53 13.96
C ARG A 20 -9.19 -5.63 12.81
N LEU A 21 -10.40 -5.86 12.28
CA LEU A 21 -11.03 -5.00 11.26
C LEU A 21 -11.36 -3.60 11.79
N ALA A 22 -11.86 -3.49 13.01
CA ALA A 22 -12.12 -2.21 13.68
C ALA A 22 -10.80 -1.44 13.93
N ALA A 23 -9.75 -2.12 14.36
CA ALA A 23 -8.42 -1.54 14.53
C ALA A 23 -7.84 -1.05 13.20
N THR A 24 -7.94 -1.83 12.12
CA THR A 24 -7.52 -1.37 10.79
C THR A 24 -8.36 -0.21 10.28
N SER A 25 -9.67 -0.18 10.56
CA SER A 25 -10.53 0.94 10.17
C SER A 25 -10.23 2.22 10.95
N ALA A 26 -9.85 2.12 12.22
CA ALA A 26 -9.44 3.27 13.03
C ALA A 26 -8.10 3.84 12.54
N VAL A 27 -7.16 2.97 12.15
CA VAL A 27 -5.89 3.35 11.52
C VAL A 27 -6.11 3.97 10.13
N GLU A 28 -7.00 3.41 9.31
CA GLU A 28 -7.36 3.99 8.01
C GLU A 28 -7.99 5.37 8.19
N SER A 29 -8.84 5.56 9.20
CA SER A 29 -9.46 6.86 9.48
C SER A 29 -8.45 7.93 9.94
N SER A 30 -7.40 7.55 10.67
CA SER A 30 -6.36 8.51 11.10
C SER A 30 -5.36 8.82 9.99
N ILE A 31 -5.19 7.91 9.03
CA ILE A 31 -4.32 8.06 7.87
C ILE A 31 -5.04 8.68 6.66
N ALA A 32 -6.37 8.67 6.63
CA ALA A 32 -7.19 9.26 5.56
C ALA A 32 -6.80 10.70 5.15
N PRO A 33 -6.41 11.62 6.06
CA PRO A 33 -5.94 12.95 5.68
C PRO A 33 -4.61 12.94 4.90
N LEU A 34 -3.80 11.90 5.06
CA LEU A 34 -2.52 11.71 4.34
C LEU A 34 -2.71 11.09 2.95
N ALA A 35 -3.92 10.61 2.62
CA ALA A 35 -4.19 10.02 1.31
C ALA A 35 -3.95 11.02 0.16
N THR A 36 -4.40 12.26 0.31
CA THR A 36 -4.22 13.32 -0.69
C THR A 36 -2.73 13.67 -0.93
N PRO A 37 -1.92 14.02 0.10
CA PRO A 37 -0.50 14.27 -0.13
C PRO A 37 0.25 13.00 -0.58
N GLY A 38 -0.15 11.81 -0.14
CA GLY A 38 0.41 10.54 -0.61
C GLY A 38 0.17 10.30 -2.11
N LEU A 39 -1.04 10.60 -2.59
CA LEU A 39 -1.39 10.53 -4.01
C LEU A 39 -0.57 11.53 -4.84
N ILE A 40 -0.50 12.78 -4.39
CA ILE A 40 0.29 13.83 -5.06
C ILE A 40 1.76 13.40 -5.16
N LEU A 41 2.34 12.91 -4.06
CA LEU A 41 3.71 12.43 -4.04
C LEU A 41 3.90 11.23 -4.98
N GLY A 42 2.98 10.27 -5.00
CA GLY A 42 2.99 9.14 -5.92
C GLY A 42 2.96 9.58 -7.39
N LEU A 43 2.14 10.56 -7.76
CA LEU A 43 2.10 11.12 -9.11
C LEU A 43 3.39 11.85 -9.48
N ILE A 44 3.97 12.63 -8.56
CA ILE A 44 5.26 13.30 -8.77
C ILE A 44 6.36 12.25 -9.01
N LEU A 45 6.39 11.18 -8.21
CA LEU A 45 7.33 10.09 -8.37
C LEU A 45 7.14 9.37 -9.71
N LEU A 46 5.90 9.10 -10.13
CA LEU A 46 5.66 8.54 -11.46
C LEU A 46 6.16 9.46 -12.57
N GLY A 47 5.92 10.77 -12.47
CA GLY A 47 6.44 11.76 -13.41
C GLY A 47 7.97 11.79 -13.47
N LEU A 48 8.63 11.75 -12.30
CA LEU A 48 10.09 11.63 -12.22
C LEU A 48 10.60 10.30 -12.80
N GLY A 49 9.88 9.21 -12.59
CA GLY A 49 10.19 7.90 -13.16
C GLY A 49 10.15 7.90 -14.69
N VAL A 50 9.20 8.62 -15.28
CA VAL A 50 9.14 8.82 -16.74
C VAL A 50 10.28 9.73 -17.22
N ALA A 51 10.57 10.82 -16.51
CA ALA A 51 11.73 11.65 -16.83
C ALA A 51 13.06 10.87 -16.72
N GLY A 52 13.13 9.92 -15.78
CA GLY A 52 14.27 9.02 -15.60
C GLY A 52 14.54 8.11 -16.80
N LEU A 53 13.51 7.75 -17.59
CA LEU A 53 13.70 6.98 -18.84
C LEU A 53 14.63 7.68 -19.83
N LEU A 54 14.55 9.02 -19.90
CA LEU A 54 15.37 9.82 -20.81
C LEU A 54 16.86 9.73 -20.46
N ARG A 55 17.20 9.50 -19.19
CA ARG A 55 18.59 9.33 -18.73
C ARG A 55 18.98 7.87 -18.53
N LEU A 56 18.05 6.93 -18.67
CA LEU A 56 18.30 5.53 -18.35
C LEU A 56 19.46 4.93 -19.16
N GLY A 57 19.60 5.31 -20.43
CA GLY A 57 20.72 4.88 -21.27
C GLY A 57 22.09 5.33 -20.76
N ASP A 58 22.19 6.57 -20.26
CA ASP A 58 23.41 7.14 -19.70
C ASP A 58 23.79 6.44 -18.38
N TRP A 59 22.79 6.09 -17.57
CA TRP A 59 22.98 5.41 -16.30
C TRP A 59 23.40 3.95 -16.49
N VAL A 60 22.82 3.26 -17.48
CA VAL A 60 23.18 1.87 -17.82
C VAL A 60 24.65 1.77 -18.23
N GLY A 61 25.15 2.75 -19.00
CA GLY A 61 26.55 2.81 -19.40
C GLY A 61 27.52 3.07 -18.24
N ASN A 62 27.10 3.86 -17.25
CA ASN A 62 27.98 4.30 -16.16
C ASN A 62 27.94 3.40 -14.92
N TYR A 63 26.80 2.76 -14.62
CA TYR A 63 26.57 1.99 -13.39
C TYR A 63 26.23 0.51 -13.65
N GLY A 64 26.00 0.12 -14.90
CA GLY A 64 25.65 -1.25 -15.30
C GLY A 64 24.14 -1.50 -15.35
N SER A 65 23.72 -2.29 -16.34
CA SER A 65 22.31 -2.50 -16.68
C SER A 65 21.50 -3.14 -15.55
N VAL A 66 22.06 -4.15 -14.87
CA VAL A 66 21.35 -4.90 -13.83
C VAL A 66 20.97 -3.99 -12.66
N LEU A 67 21.90 -3.17 -12.19
CA LEU A 67 21.67 -2.30 -11.03
C LEU A 67 20.61 -1.23 -11.35
N VAL A 68 20.70 -0.64 -12.54
CA VAL A 68 19.78 0.41 -13.00
C VAL A 68 18.38 -0.14 -13.19
N VAL A 69 18.23 -1.32 -13.83
CA VAL A 69 16.92 -1.96 -14.04
C VAL A 69 16.27 -2.33 -12.70
N LEU A 70 17.03 -2.91 -11.77
CA LEU A 70 16.50 -3.35 -10.49
C LEU A 70 16.08 -2.16 -9.62
N ALA A 71 16.91 -1.10 -9.56
CA ALA A 71 16.56 0.15 -8.88
C ALA A 71 15.33 0.81 -9.51
N TYR A 72 15.24 0.82 -10.84
CA TYR A 72 14.10 1.39 -11.56
C TYR A 72 12.80 0.64 -11.27
N LEU A 73 12.84 -0.70 -11.24
CA LEU A 73 11.69 -1.52 -10.89
C LEU A 73 11.23 -1.29 -9.44
N LEU A 74 12.15 -1.23 -8.48
CA LEU A 74 11.84 -0.92 -7.08
C LEU A 74 11.21 0.47 -6.94
N TYR A 75 11.75 1.45 -7.64
CA TYR A 75 11.21 2.80 -7.68
C TYR A 75 9.79 2.83 -8.23
N MET A 76 9.57 2.24 -9.40
CA MET A 76 8.26 2.26 -10.07
C MET A 76 7.22 1.47 -9.27
N THR A 77 7.58 0.33 -8.69
CA THR A 77 6.66 -0.44 -7.83
C THR A 77 6.26 0.35 -6.58
N ALA A 78 7.19 1.04 -5.93
CA ALA A 78 6.88 1.90 -4.79
C ALA A 78 6.00 3.09 -5.20
N ALA A 79 6.34 3.77 -6.30
CA ALA A 79 5.58 4.92 -6.80
C ALA A 79 4.14 4.53 -7.20
N VAL A 80 3.97 3.43 -7.95
CA VAL A 80 2.67 2.90 -8.33
C VAL A 80 1.89 2.47 -7.09
N SER A 81 2.49 1.73 -6.16
CA SER A 81 1.80 1.27 -4.95
C SER A 81 1.31 2.45 -4.10
N LEU A 82 2.12 3.50 -3.98
CA LEU A 82 1.77 4.72 -3.25
C LEU A 82 0.64 5.48 -3.94
N ALA A 83 0.72 5.65 -5.26
CA ALA A 83 -0.32 6.31 -6.05
C ALA A 83 -1.64 5.53 -6.03
N LEU A 84 -1.59 4.20 -6.13
CA LEU A 84 -2.77 3.33 -6.10
C LEU A 84 -3.45 3.39 -4.73
N TRP A 85 -2.67 3.30 -3.65
CA TRP A 85 -3.20 3.41 -2.29
C TRP A 85 -3.84 4.78 -2.06
N GLY A 86 -3.15 5.87 -2.41
CA GLY A 86 -3.71 7.22 -2.31
C GLY A 86 -5.00 7.38 -3.12
N ALA A 87 -5.05 6.84 -4.34
CA ALA A 87 -6.25 6.89 -5.19
C ALA A 87 -7.42 6.11 -4.59
N VAL A 88 -7.18 4.91 -4.07
CA VAL A 88 -8.22 4.11 -3.40
C VAL A 88 -8.72 4.81 -2.15
N SER A 89 -7.83 5.36 -1.32
CA SER A 89 -8.22 6.06 -0.09
C SER A 89 -9.02 7.34 -0.40
N VAL A 90 -8.59 8.17 -1.38
CA VAL A 90 -9.36 9.35 -1.81
C VAL A 90 -10.72 8.97 -2.40
N TRP A 91 -10.78 7.94 -3.24
CA TRP A 91 -12.03 7.47 -3.84
C TRP A 91 -13.00 6.92 -2.78
N SER A 92 -12.47 6.19 -1.79
CA SER A 92 -13.28 5.68 -0.67
C SER A 92 -13.86 6.80 0.20
N LEU A 93 -13.14 7.93 0.31
CA LEU A 93 -13.58 9.10 1.05
C LEU A 93 -14.72 9.83 0.34
N HIS A 94 -14.69 9.88 -1.00
CA HIS A 94 -15.71 10.56 -1.80
C HIS A 94 -16.99 9.73 -1.98
N ARG A 95 -16.94 8.42 -1.71
CA ARG A 95 -18.08 7.50 -1.88
C ARG A 95 -18.90 7.24 -0.60
N ARG A 96 -18.50 7.84 0.54
CA ARG A 96 -19.27 7.83 1.80
C ARG A 96 -20.11 9.09 1.90
#